data_AF-A0A9W6S002-F1
#
_entry.id   AF-A0A9W6S002-F1
#
_cell.length_a   1.000
_cell.length_b   1.000
_cell.length_c   1.000
_cell.angle_alpha   90.00
_cell.angle_beta   90.00
_cell.angle_gamma   90.00
#
_symmetry.space_group_name_H-M   'P 1'
#
loop_
_entity.id
_entity.type
_entity.pdbx_description
1 polymer ?
#
loop_
_entity_poly.entity_id
_entity_poly.type
_entity_poly.pdbx_seq_one_letter_code
_entity_poly.pdbx_strand_id
1 'polypeptide(L)'
;MGIMSSSAVAPVATGDATEAPEDKPAGVRPRVWREILLIALCYTAYSFVRNLVPTTHTAALRLGGRILNLEHLLHIGFELPLNHLFVRVHWIGVVANYYYSTLHFIVTPAILAWLYVRHQDRYVFYRRLIFATTVLALVGFYLLPLAPPRMLPGYVDTVLVWHTHGLYASGASPVGSVSNQYAAMPSLHTGWALWCAIAVSDVIRRPWAKILPFLYPLATVLVILGTANHYFLDAVGGAVTLGCGYLAARGVRLVIPRLGPVARVFSTE
;
A
#
# COMPACT_ATOMS: atom_id res chain seq x y z
N MET A 1 -66.66 63.95 3.15
CA MET A 1 -65.88 62.75 3.49
C MET A 1 -66.17 61.74 2.37
N GLY A 2 -65.54 61.86 1.20
CA GLY A 2 -64.24 61.24 0.84
C GLY A 2 -64.48 59.89 0.14
N ILE A 3 -65.05 59.86 -1.08
CA ILE A 3 -64.41 59.56 -2.39
C ILE A 3 -63.36 58.43 -2.42
N MET A 4 -63.57 57.50 -3.36
CA MET A 4 -62.61 56.72 -4.18
C MET A 4 -62.48 55.20 -3.95
N SER A 5 -62.96 54.51 -4.99
CA SER A 5 -62.48 53.24 -5.55
C SER A 5 -60.95 53.14 -5.59
N SER A 6 -60.40 51.94 -5.32
CA SER A 6 -59.06 51.57 -5.80
C SER A 6 -58.93 50.07 -6.04
N SER A 7 -58.29 49.77 -7.16
CA SER A 7 -58.02 48.49 -7.80
C SER A 7 -56.75 47.80 -7.30
N ALA A 8 -56.67 46.49 -7.55
CA ALA A 8 -55.46 45.66 -7.64
C ALA A 8 -54.73 45.40 -6.30
N VAL A 9 -54.15 44.23 -6.02
CA VAL A 9 -53.13 43.51 -6.79
C VAL A 9 -53.14 42.03 -6.34
N ALA A 10 -53.07 41.10 -7.29
CA ALA A 10 -52.85 39.68 -7.00
C ALA A 10 -51.46 39.46 -6.41
N PRO A 11 -51.28 38.62 -5.37
CA PRO A 11 -49.96 38.35 -4.83
C PRO A 11 -49.11 37.63 -5.88
N VAL A 12 -47.99 38.27 -6.22
CA VAL A 12 -46.89 37.75 -7.04
C VAL A 12 -46.42 36.44 -6.44
N ALA A 13 -46.47 35.37 -7.23
CA ALA A 13 -45.77 34.13 -6.94
C ALA A 13 -44.27 34.44 -6.85
N THR A 14 -43.73 34.48 -5.63
CA THR A 14 -42.29 34.44 -5.40
C THR A 14 -41.81 33.09 -5.89
N GLY A 15 -41.20 33.10 -7.08
CA GLY A 15 -40.55 31.93 -7.63
C GLY A 15 -39.59 31.38 -6.59
N ASP A 16 -39.85 30.15 -6.17
CA ASP A 16 -38.93 29.33 -5.41
C ASP A 16 -37.70 29.19 -6.29
N ALA A 17 -36.67 29.97 -5.99
CA ALA A 17 -35.37 29.84 -6.62
C ALA A 17 -34.84 28.50 -6.17
N THR A 18 -35.14 27.46 -6.95
CA THR A 18 -34.45 26.17 -6.91
C THR A 18 -32.97 26.49 -6.94
N GLU A 19 -32.33 26.41 -5.77
CA GLU A 19 -30.88 26.41 -5.62
C GLU A 19 -30.35 25.35 -6.59
N ALA A 20 -29.70 25.83 -7.66
CA ALA A 20 -29.01 24.96 -8.58
C ALA A 20 -28.03 24.10 -7.76
N PRO A 21 -27.93 22.79 -8.02
CA PRO A 21 -27.04 21.94 -7.26
C PRO A 21 -25.62 22.48 -7.41
N GLU A 22 -25.00 22.82 -6.28
CA GLU A 22 -23.62 23.26 -6.18
C GLU A 22 -22.72 22.23 -6.88
N ASP A 23 -22.26 22.59 -8.08
CA ASP A 23 -21.46 21.74 -8.94
C ASP A 23 -20.11 21.52 -8.25
N LYS A 24 -19.98 20.40 -7.54
CA LYS A 24 -18.71 20.00 -6.92
C LYS A 24 -17.65 20.03 -8.02
N PRO A 25 -16.58 20.83 -7.90
CA PRO A 25 -15.59 20.91 -8.96
C PRO A 25 -15.06 19.51 -9.23
N ALA A 26 -15.38 19.01 -10.42
CA ALA A 26 -14.90 17.72 -10.88
C ALA A 26 -13.38 17.75 -10.79
N GLY A 27 -12.82 16.96 -9.87
CA GLY A 27 -11.38 16.96 -9.61
C GLY A 27 -10.64 16.73 -10.93
N VAL A 28 -9.81 17.71 -11.32
CA VAL A 28 -9.08 17.67 -12.59
C VAL A 28 -8.25 16.38 -12.65
N ARG A 29 -8.56 15.53 -13.63
CA ARG A 29 -7.88 14.25 -13.83
C ARG A 29 -6.39 14.48 -14.11
N PRO A 30 -5.48 13.87 -13.33
CA PRO A 30 -4.07 13.87 -13.69
C PRO A 30 -3.88 13.19 -15.06
N ARG A 31 -3.04 13.78 -15.92
CA ARG A 31 -2.77 13.25 -17.26
C ARG A 31 -2.13 11.86 -17.16
N VAL A 32 -2.70 10.85 -17.82
CA VAL A 32 -2.26 9.43 -17.75
C VAL A 32 -0.75 9.27 -17.96
N TRP A 33 -0.16 9.98 -18.93
CA TRP A 33 1.28 9.87 -19.20
C TRP A 33 2.15 10.32 -18.01
N ARG A 34 1.69 11.30 -17.21
CA ARG A 34 2.40 11.72 -15.98
C ARG A 34 2.35 10.64 -14.92
N GLU A 35 1.24 9.91 -14.82
CA GLU A 35 1.09 8.80 -13.89
C GLU A 35 1.95 7.61 -14.30
N ILE A 36 1.98 7.27 -15.59
CA ILE A 36 2.87 6.23 -16.12
C ILE A 36 4.33 6.60 -15.86
N LEU A 37 4.73 7.84 -16.15
CA LEU A 37 6.09 8.31 -15.91
C LEU A 37 6.46 8.28 -14.42
N LEU A 38 5.53 8.68 -13.54
CA LEU A 38 5.73 8.62 -12.09
C LEU A 38 5.90 7.18 -11.60
N ILE A 39 5.03 6.26 -12.03
CA ILE A 39 5.11 4.84 -11.68
C ILE A 39 6.42 4.25 -12.19
N ALA A 40 6.81 4.54 -13.44
CA ALA A 40 8.06 4.06 -14.03
C ALA A 40 9.28 4.59 -13.26
N LEU A 41 9.33 5.88 -12.97
CA LEU A 41 10.42 6.49 -12.21
C LEU A 41 10.52 5.89 -10.80
N CYS A 42 9.39 5.74 -10.11
CA CYS A 42 9.35 5.14 -8.79
C CYS A 42 9.74 3.66 -8.79
N TYR A 43 9.33 2.90 -9.81
CA TYR A 43 9.74 1.50 -9.97
C TYR A 43 11.25 1.38 -10.20
N THR A 44 11.82 2.24 -11.04
CA THR A 44 13.27 2.30 -11.28
C THR A 44 14.02 2.70 -10.00
N ALA A 45 13.57 3.74 -9.31
CA ALA A 45 14.16 4.19 -8.05
C ALA A 45 14.07 3.12 -6.95
N TYR A 46 12.92 2.45 -6.85
CA TYR A 46 12.72 1.31 -5.95
C TYR A 46 13.71 0.18 -6.24
N SER A 47 13.84 -0.19 -7.52
CA SER A 47 14.75 -1.27 -7.94
C SER A 47 16.21 -0.89 -7.66
N PHE A 48 16.58 0.37 -7.88
CA PHE A 48 17.92 0.89 -7.62
C PHE A 48 18.24 0.90 -6.12
N VAL A 49 17.41 1.54 -5.28
CA VAL A 49 17.66 1.66 -3.83
C VAL A 49 17.67 0.29 -3.16
N ARG A 50 16.76 -0.61 -3.54
CA ARG A 50 16.71 -1.97 -2.98
C ARG A 50 17.99 -2.75 -3.27
N ASN A 51 18.64 -2.50 -4.41
CA ASN A 51 19.88 -3.17 -4.79
C ASN A 51 21.14 -2.49 -4.22
N LEU A 52 21.01 -1.29 -3.64
CA LEU A 52 22.09 -0.62 -2.89
C LEU A 52 22.17 -1.06 -1.42
N VAL A 53 21.18 -1.81 -0.92
CA VAL A 53 21.15 -2.26 0.47
C VAL A 53 22.42 -3.08 0.77
N PRO A 54 23.16 -2.77 1.85
CA PRO A 54 24.40 -3.47 2.18
C PRO A 54 24.19 -4.99 2.30
N THR A 55 25.04 -5.77 1.62
CA THR A 55 24.93 -7.24 1.53
C THR A 55 25.71 -7.96 2.62
N THR A 56 25.98 -7.31 3.76
CA THR A 56 26.79 -7.91 4.84
C THR A 56 26.03 -9.05 5.53
N HIS A 57 26.14 -10.25 4.96
CA HIS A 57 25.43 -11.47 5.32
C HIS A 57 25.46 -11.77 6.83
N THR A 58 26.61 -11.58 7.47
CA THR A 58 26.79 -11.86 8.91
C THR A 58 26.06 -10.88 9.81
N ALA A 59 26.00 -9.60 9.45
CA ALA A 59 25.27 -8.58 10.21
C ALA A 59 23.75 -8.79 10.07
N ALA A 60 23.28 -9.08 8.85
CA ALA A 60 21.87 -9.32 8.57
C ALA A 60 21.33 -10.57 9.28
N LEU A 61 22.10 -11.68 9.31
CA LEU A 61 21.76 -12.87 10.09
C LEU A 61 21.72 -12.61 11.60
N ARG A 62 22.69 -11.85 12.12
CA ARG A 62 22.72 -11.50 13.55
C ARG A 62 21.51 -10.66 13.94
N LEU A 63 21.12 -9.71 13.09
CA LEU A 63 19.91 -8.93 13.30
C LEU A 63 18.66 -9.81 13.22
N GLY A 64 18.61 -10.75 12.27
CA GLY A 64 17.54 -11.76 12.15
C GLY A 64 17.34 -12.55 13.44
N GLY A 65 18.42 -13.11 13.99
CA GLY A 65 18.37 -13.82 15.28
C GLY A 65 17.93 -12.93 16.44
N ARG A 66 18.28 -11.63 16.46
CA ARG A 66 17.83 -10.69 17.50
C ARG A 66 16.33 -10.42 17.41
N ILE A 67 15.80 -10.25 16.21
CA ILE A 67 14.35 -10.07 15.98
C ILE A 67 13.60 -11.33 16.43
N LEU A 68 14.05 -12.51 16.03
CA LEU A 68 13.43 -13.77 16.44
C LEU A 68 13.45 -13.96 17.96
N ASN A 69 14.57 -13.66 18.62
CA ASN A 69 14.67 -13.71 20.08
C ASN A 69 13.69 -12.73 20.74
N LEU A 70 13.54 -11.53 20.19
CA LEU A 70 12.57 -10.55 20.69
C LEU A 70 11.13 -11.09 20.57
N GLU A 71 10.78 -11.71 19.45
CA GLU A 71 9.45 -12.31 19.27
C GLU A 71 9.18 -13.47 20.22
N HIS A 72 10.19 -14.32 20.47
CA HIS A 72 10.10 -15.38 21.46
C HIS A 72 9.89 -14.82 22.88
N LEU A 73 10.63 -13.76 23.26
CA LEU A 73 10.44 -13.08 24.55
C LEU A 73 9.03 -12.49 24.68
N LEU A 74 8.47 -11.97 23.59
CA LEU A 74 7.13 -11.42 23.54
C LEU A 74 6.04 -12.49 23.36
N HIS A 75 6.40 -13.77 23.21
CA HIS A 75 5.48 -14.88 22.95
C HIS A 75 4.62 -14.70 21.68
N ILE A 76 5.17 -14.04 20.66
CA ILE A 76 4.51 -13.79 19.35
C ILE A 76 5.15 -14.56 18.18
N GLY A 77 6.19 -15.36 18.44
CA GLY A 77 6.93 -16.13 17.43
C GLY A 77 6.23 -17.43 16.99
N PHE A 78 5.03 -17.34 16.40
CA PHE A 78 4.29 -18.50 15.85
C PHE A 78 4.65 -18.84 14.40
N GLU A 79 5.60 -18.13 13.82
CA GLU A 79 6.09 -18.26 12.45
C GLU A 79 6.76 -19.59 12.14
N LEU A 80 7.56 -20.16 13.05
CA LEU A 80 8.19 -21.47 12.87
C LEU A 80 7.18 -22.62 12.73
N PRO A 81 6.21 -22.81 13.66
CA PRO A 81 5.20 -23.86 13.47
C PRO A 81 4.32 -23.64 12.24
N LEU A 82 4.04 -22.38 11.88
CA LEU A 82 3.31 -22.03 10.66
C LEU A 82 4.10 -22.40 9.39
N ASN A 83 5.42 -22.16 9.37
CA ASN A 83 6.28 -22.58 8.27
C ASN A 83 6.28 -24.10 8.10
N HIS A 84 6.44 -24.85 9.19
CA HIS A 84 6.34 -26.31 9.13
C HIS A 84 4.95 -26.82 8.71
N LEU A 85 3.86 -26.07 8.97
CA LEU A 85 2.54 -26.41 8.44
C LEU A 85 2.51 -26.28 6.92
N PHE A 86 3.04 -25.19 6.36
CA PHE A 86 3.09 -24.96 4.92
C PHE A 86 4.02 -25.92 4.19
N VAL A 87 5.10 -26.36 4.85
CA VAL A 87 5.95 -27.44 4.37
C VAL A 87 5.22 -28.77 4.41
N ARG A 88 4.48 -29.09 5.47
CA ARG A 88 3.75 -30.36 5.54
C ARG A 88 2.62 -30.46 4.51
N VAL A 89 1.95 -29.35 4.22
CA VAL A 89 0.82 -29.32 3.27
C VAL A 89 1.29 -28.75 1.93
N HIS A 90 1.85 -29.62 1.09
CA HIS A 90 2.49 -29.29 -0.19
C HIS A 90 1.75 -28.22 -1.02
N TRP A 91 0.45 -28.42 -1.28
CA TRP A 91 -0.31 -27.51 -2.14
C TRP A 91 -0.45 -26.10 -1.53
N ILE A 92 -0.53 -25.99 -0.20
CA ILE A 92 -0.58 -24.69 0.49
C ILE A 92 0.77 -23.98 0.30
N GLY A 93 1.88 -24.68 0.50
CA GLY A 93 3.22 -24.12 0.31
C GLY A 93 3.45 -23.58 -1.12
N VAL A 94 3.10 -24.35 -2.14
CA VAL A 94 3.24 -23.95 -3.55
C VAL A 94 2.34 -22.76 -3.90
N VAL A 95 1.07 -22.79 -3.49
CA VAL A 95 0.14 -21.67 -3.71
C VAL A 95 0.63 -20.41 -2.98
N ALA A 96 1.12 -20.55 -1.75
CA ALA A 96 1.66 -19.44 -0.97
C ALA A 96 2.90 -18.83 -1.64
N ASN A 97 3.79 -19.63 -2.23
CA ASN A 97 4.94 -19.14 -2.99
C ASN A 97 4.48 -18.28 -4.19
N TYR A 98 3.54 -18.75 -5.00
CA TYR A 98 3.02 -17.97 -6.13
C TYR A 98 2.27 -16.73 -5.66
N TYR A 99 1.46 -16.84 -4.61
CA TYR A 99 0.78 -15.71 -4.00
C TYR A 99 1.77 -14.62 -3.59
N TYR A 100 2.80 -15.00 -2.83
CA TYR A 100 3.86 -14.12 -2.36
C TYR A 100 4.55 -13.38 -3.49
N SER A 101 4.85 -14.07 -4.59
CA SER A 101 5.58 -13.51 -5.72
C SER A 101 4.74 -12.68 -6.68
N THR A 102 3.42 -12.87 -6.76
CA THR A 102 2.60 -12.29 -7.86
C THR A 102 1.53 -11.31 -7.41
N LEU A 103 0.78 -11.62 -6.33
CA LEU A 103 -0.48 -10.92 -6.02
C LEU A 103 -0.29 -9.42 -5.80
N HIS A 104 0.78 -9.02 -5.12
CA HIS A 104 1.05 -7.62 -4.84
C HIS A 104 1.37 -6.80 -6.11
N PHE A 105 1.93 -7.42 -7.16
CA PHE A 105 2.16 -6.79 -8.47
C PHE A 105 0.92 -6.70 -9.34
N ILE A 106 -0.14 -7.45 -9.02
CA ILE A 106 -1.39 -7.46 -9.78
C ILE A 106 -2.45 -6.62 -9.05
N VAL A 107 -2.70 -6.92 -7.77
CA VAL A 107 -3.78 -6.33 -6.98
C VAL A 107 -3.54 -4.85 -6.73
N THR A 108 -2.31 -4.45 -6.37
CA THR A 108 -2.00 -3.05 -6.03
C THR A 108 -2.18 -2.13 -7.24
N PRO A 109 -1.60 -2.43 -8.43
CA PRO A 109 -1.87 -1.63 -9.63
C PRO A 109 -3.32 -1.68 -10.09
N ALA A 110 -4.00 -2.83 -9.96
CA ALA A 110 -5.41 -2.96 -10.32
C ALA A 110 -6.30 -2.03 -9.47
N ILE A 111 -6.09 -1.98 -8.14
CA ILE A 111 -6.81 -1.06 -7.25
C ILE A 111 -6.46 0.39 -7.58
N LEU A 112 -5.20 0.69 -7.85
CA LEU A 112 -4.77 2.04 -8.24
C LEU A 112 -5.44 2.50 -9.54
N ALA A 113 -5.51 1.62 -10.56
CA ALA A 113 -6.19 1.87 -11.82
C ALA A 113 -7.71 1.99 -11.63
N TRP A 114 -8.30 1.13 -10.81
CA TRP A 114 -9.72 1.21 -10.47
C TRP A 114 -10.06 2.54 -9.77
N LEU A 115 -9.26 2.99 -8.81
CA LEU A 115 -9.42 4.31 -8.18
C LEU A 115 -9.27 5.43 -9.22
N TYR A 116 -8.30 5.34 -10.13
CA TYR A 116 -8.10 6.34 -11.19
C TYR A 116 -9.33 6.49 -12.10
N VAL A 117 -9.96 5.37 -12.46
CA VAL A 117 -11.12 5.34 -13.38
C VAL A 117 -12.44 5.65 -12.66
N ARG A 118 -12.65 5.13 -11.45
CA ARG A 118 -13.96 5.12 -10.77
C ARG A 118 -14.05 6.01 -9.53
N HIS A 119 -12.94 6.33 -8.86
CA HIS A 119 -12.91 7.05 -7.58
C HIS A 119 -11.85 8.16 -7.58
N GLN A 120 -12.00 9.08 -8.52
CA GLN A 120 -11.00 10.09 -8.86
C GLN A 120 -10.74 11.09 -7.72
N ASP A 121 -11.78 11.35 -6.94
CA ASP A 121 -11.76 12.15 -5.71
C ASP A 121 -10.78 11.57 -4.66
N ARG A 122 -10.59 10.25 -4.65
CA ARG A 122 -9.75 9.53 -3.69
C ARG A 122 -8.39 9.15 -4.26
N TYR A 123 -8.30 9.00 -5.59
CA TYR A 123 -7.10 8.55 -6.29
C TYR A 123 -5.83 9.31 -5.86
N VAL A 124 -5.86 10.64 -5.85
CA VAL A 124 -4.68 11.46 -5.55
C VAL A 124 -4.15 11.19 -4.14
N PHE A 125 -5.05 10.99 -3.16
CA PHE A 125 -4.68 10.67 -1.79
C PHE A 125 -4.04 9.29 -1.71
N TYR A 126 -4.71 8.26 -2.21
CA TYR A 126 -4.23 6.88 -2.15
C TYR A 126 -2.94 6.68 -2.93
N ARG A 127 -2.78 7.36 -4.06
CA ARG A 127 -1.52 7.41 -4.81
C ARG A 127 -0.38 7.99 -3.97
N ARG A 128 -0.59 9.14 -3.31
CA ARG A 128 0.43 9.73 -2.43
C ARG A 128 0.77 8.80 -1.26
N LEU A 129 -0.24 8.14 -0.70
CA LEU A 129 -0.07 7.21 0.40
C LEU A 129 0.80 6.01 0.02
N ILE A 130 0.54 5.35 -1.11
CA ILE A 130 1.35 4.20 -1.53
C ILE A 130 2.80 4.61 -1.84
N PHE A 131 3.00 5.79 -2.44
CA PHE A 131 4.35 6.32 -2.68
C PHE A 131 5.08 6.65 -1.39
N ALA A 132 4.46 7.39 -0.47
CA ALA A 132 5.06 7.73 0.83
C ALA A 132 5.43 6.48 1.63
N THR A 133 4.52 5.50 1.67
CA THR A 133 4.75 4.21 2.34
C THR A 133 5.93 3.47 1.72
N THR A 134 6.01 3.43 0.38
CA THR A 134 7.09 2.72 -0.32
C THR A 134 8.45 3.40 -0.11
N VAL A 135 8.51 4.73 -0.15
CA VAL A 135 9.74 5.48 0.14
C VAL A 135 10.21 5.25 1.57
N LEU A 136 9.30 5.29 2.56
CA LEU A 136 9.65 5.01 3.96
C LEU A 136 10.15 3.57 4.14
N ALA A 137 9.55 2.60 3.47
CA ALA A 137 10.01 1.22 3.50
C ALA A 137 11.42 1.05 2.89
N LEU A 138 11.70 1.73 1.77
CA LEU A 138 13.03 1.73 1.15
C LEU A 138 14.11 2.29 2.10
N VAL A 139 13.79 3.35 2.84
CA VAL A 139 14.68 3.88 3.90
C VAL A 139 14.89 2.82 4.98
N GLY A 140 13.82 2.13 5.40
CA GLY A 140 13.90 1.01 6.35
C GLY A 140 14.85 -0.10 5.88
N PHE A 141 14.72 -0.55 4.62
CA PHE A 141 15.59 -1.58 4.04
C PHE A 141 17.06 -1.19 4.05
N TYR A 142 17.35 0.08 3.76
CA TYR A 142 18.73 0.58 3.75
C TYR A 142 19.32 0.63 5.17
N LEU A 143 18.53 1.07 6.15
CA LEU A 143 18.99 1.23 7.53
C LEU A 143 19.06 -0.10 8.30
N LEU A 144 18.22 -1.08 7.94
CA LEU A 144 18.05 -2.34 8.67
C LEU A 144 18.11 -3.54 7.72
N PRO A 145 19.29 -3.85 7.13
CA PRO A 145 19.46 -5.08 6.37
C PRO A 145 19.22 -6.28 7.30
N LEU A 146 18.17 -7.03 7.00
CA LEU A 146 17.62 -8.09 7.84
C LEU A 146 17.49 -9.39 7.05
N ALA A 147 18.15 -10.45 7.51
CA ALA A 147 17.98 -11.76 6.93
C ALA A 147 16.60 -12.34 7.29
N PRO A 148 15.83 -12.85 6.32
CA PRO A 148 14.51 -13.45 6.56
C PRO A 148 14.61 -14.81 7.26
N PRO A 149 13.52 -15.28 7.91
CA PRO A 149 13.54 -16.53 8.68
C PRO A 149 13.99 -17.76 7.89
N ARG A 150 13.70 -17.86 6.59
CA ARG A 150 14.13 -18.97 5.71
C ARG A 150 15.64 -19.18 5.63
N MET A 151 16.44 -18.21 6.07
CA MET A 151 17.91 -18.28 6.15
C MET A 151 18.41 -18.64 7.56
N LEU A 152 17.51 -18.81 8.54
CA LEU A 152 17.83 -19.17 9.91
C LEU A 152 17.65 -20.67 10.16
N PRO A 153 18.40 -21.25 11.13
CA PRO A 153 18.24 -22.64 11.50
C PRO A 153 16.81 -22.97 11.93
N GLY A 154 16.30 -24.14 11.48
CA GLY A 154 14.97 -24.64 11.81
C GLY A 154 13.87 -24.26 10.83
N TYR A 155 14.02 -23.13 10.11
CA TYR A 155 13.08 -22.75 9.06
C TYR A 155 13.40 -23.43 7.74
N VAL A 156 12.38 -23.55 6.89
CA VAL A 156 12.47 -24.17 5.57
C VAL A 156 12.13 -23.15 4.50
N ASP A 157 13.04 -22.99 3.52
CA ASP A 157 12.77 -22.24 2.30
C ASP A 157 11.83 -23.06 1.39
N THR A 158 10.55 -22.69 1.40
CA THR A 158 9.50 -23.38 0.64
C THR A 158 9.67 -23.24 -0.86
N VAL A 159 10.36 -22.22 -1.37
CA VAL A 159 10.57 -22.06 -2.81
C VAL A 159 11.65 -23.04 -3.28
N LEU A 160 12.72 -23.18 -2.49
CA LEU A 160 13.81 -24.13 -2.75
C LEU A 160 13.32 -25.58 -2.67
N VAL A 161 12.60 -25.93 -1.59
CA VAL A 161 12.13 -27.30 -1.35
C VAL A 161 11.14 -27.79 -2.41
N TRP A 162 10.23 -26.92 -2.86
CA TRP A 162 9.21 -27.31 -3.84
C TRP A 162 9.58 -27.00 -5.29
N HIS A 163 10.81 -26.57 -5.56
CA HIS A 163 11.28 -26.18 -6.89
C HIS A 163 10.27 -25.30 -7.63
N THR A 164 9.64 -24.35 -6.93
CA THR A 164 8.48 -23.63 -7.47
C THR A 164 8.88 -22.88 -8.74
N HIS A 165 8.39 -23.39 -9.88
CA HIS A 165 8.85 -22.99 -11.20
C HIS A 165 8.59 -21.51 -11.47
N GLY A 166 9.59 -20.83 -12.03
CA GLY A 166 9.50 -19.42 -12.41
C GLY A 166 9.98 -18.44 -11.35
N LEU A 167 10.04 -18.79 -10.06
CA LEU A 167 10.39 -17.85 -8.99
C LEU A 167 11.90 -17.56 -8.87
N TYR A 168 12.76 -18.53 -9.21
CA TYR A 168 14.21 -18.32 -9.33
C TYR A 168 14.67 -18.11 -10.78
N ALA A 169 13.87 -18.56 -11.76
CA ALA A 169 14.23 -18.53 -13.18
C ALA A 169 13.86 -17.21 -13.90
N SER A 170 12.97 -16.39 -13.32
CA SER A 170 12.56 -15.12 -13.91
C SER A 170 13.08 -13.94 -13.10
N GLY A 171 13.79 -13.00 -13.75
CA GLY A 171 14.18 -11.71 -13.16
C GLY A 171 13.02 -10.79 -12.77
N ALA A 172 11.77 -11.25 -12.95
CA ALA A 172 10.56 -10.61 -12.48
C ALA A 172 10.09 -11.12 -11.11
N SER A 173 10.66 -12.21 -10.59
CA SER A 173 10.27 -12.77 -9.30
C SER A 173 11.13 -12.20 -8.16
N PRO A 174 10.55 -11.77 -7.02
CA PRO A 174 11.27 -11.21 -5.86
C PRO A 174 12.34 -12.14 -5.25
N VAL A 175 12.38 -13.39 -5.69
CA VAL A 175 13.17 -14.48 -5.13
C VAL A 175 14.41 -14.78 -5.99
N GLY A 176 14.41 -14.39 -7.28
CA GLY A 176 15.31 -14.97 -8.28
C GLY A 176 16.56 -14.19 -8.67
N SER A 177 16.49 -12.92 -9.10
CA SER A 177 17.70 -12.35 -9.75
C SER A 177 17.86 -10.83 -9.80
N VAL A 178 16.98 -10.03 -9.19
CA VAL A 178 17.11 -8.54 -9.24
C VAL A 178 16.76 -7.84 -7.92
N SER A 179 16.58 -8.58 -6.81
CA SER A 179 16.16 -8.02 -5.52
C SER A 179 17.00 -8.53 -4.37
N ASN A 180 17.53 -7.59 -3.56
CA ASN A 180 18.24 -7.91 -2.34
C ASN A 180 17.36 -8.75 -1.39
N GLN A 181 17.88 -9.92 -1.00
CA GLN A 181 17.21 -10.90 -0.14
C GLN A 181 17.21 -10.52 1.35
N TYR A 182 18.02 -9.53 1.77
CA TYR A 182 18.13 -8.99 3.13
C TYR A 182 17.21 -7.78 3.40
N ALA A 183 16.20 -7.55 2.55
CA ALA A 183 15.25 -6.45 2.71
C ALA A 183 13.92 -6.96 3.29
N ALA A 184 13.98 -7.60 4.46
CA ALA A 184 12.80 -8.18 5.11
C ALA A 184 11.97 -7.13 5.89
N MET A 185 12.60 -6.22 6.64
CA MET A 185 11.87 -5.22 7.46
C MET A 185 11.98 -3.80 6.89
N PRO A 186 10.87 -3.04 6.75
CA PRO A 186 9.48 -3.41 7.01
C PRO A 186 8.83 -4.19 5.85
N SER A 187 7.83 -5.02 6.15
CA SER A 187 7.14 -5.82 5.12
C SER A 187 6.30 -4.94 4.18
N LEU A 188 6.79 -4.73 2.96
CA LEU A 188 6.02 -4.05 1.90
C LEU A 188 4.79 -4.84 1.47
N HIS A 189 4.83 -6.17 1.49
CA HIS A 189 3.64 -7.00 1.25
C HIS A 189 2.51 -6.65 2.21
N THR A 190 2.83 -6.53 3.50
CA THR A 190 1.84 -6.15 4.52
C THR A 190 1.36 -4.72 4.32
N GLY A 191 2.28 -3.76 4.11
CA GLY A 191 1.94 -2.36 3.89
C GLY A 191 1.05 -2.14 2.66
N TRP A 192 1.36 -2.77 1.53
CA TRP A 192 0.58 -2.67 0.29
C TRP A 192 -0.75 -3.40 0.39
N ALA A 193 -0.79 -4.57 1.04
CA ALA A 193 -2.04 -5.30 1.23
C ALA A 193 -3.01 -4.55 2.16
N LEU A 194 -2.51 -3.95 3.24
CA LEU A 194 -3.31 -3.07 4.09
C LEU A 194 -3.77 -1.81 3.34
N TRP A 195 -2.90 -1.21 2.53
CA TRP A 195 -3.29 -0.09 1.66
C TRP A 195 -4.44 -0.46 0.74
N CYS A 196 -4.36 -1.64 0.10
CA CYS A 196 -5.42 -2.16 -0.76
C CYS A 196 -6.74 -2.34 0.00
N ALA A 197 -6.68 -2.97 1.18
CA ALA A 197 -7.84 -3.20 2.02
C ALA A 197 -8.51 -1.88 2.45
N ILE A 198 -7.72 -0.90 2.89
CA ILE A 198 -8.22 0.41 3.31
C ILE A 198 -8.82 1.17 2.12
N ALA A 199 -8.17 1.15 0.95
CA ALA A 199 -8.67 1.79 -0.27
C ALA A 199 -10.04 1.26 -0.70
N VAL A 200 -10.21 -0.06 -0.69
CA VAL A 200 -11.49 -0.69 -1.04
C VAL A 200 -12.54 -0.44 0.03
N SER A 201 -12.17 -0.56 1.31
CA SER A 201 -13.10 -0.37 2.44
C SER A 201 -13.65 1.05 2.53
N ASP A 202 -12.89 2.05 2.09
CA ASP A 202 -13.27 3.46 2.09
C ASP A 202 -14.39 3.76 1.06
N VAL A 203 -14.50 2.93 0.01
CA VAL A 203 -15.55 3.03 -1.02
C VAL A 203 -16.81 2.23 -0.67
N ILE A 204 -16.67 1.15 0.12
CA ILE A 204 -17.80 0.28 0.50
C ILE A 204 -18.77 1.03 1.42
N ARG A 205 -20.08 0.99 1.09
CA ARG A 205 -21.12 1.66 1.91
C ARG A 205 -21.60 0.82 3.09
N ARG A 206 -21.72 -0.51 2.91
CA ARG A 206 -22.27 -1.40 3.95
C ARG A 206 -21.21 -1.67 5.03
N PRO A 207 -21.49 -1.41 6.32
CA PRO A 207 -20.47 -1.46 7.38
C PRO A 207 -19.86 -2.85 7.54
N TRP A 208 -20.66 -3.92 7.49
CA TRP A 208 -20.15 -5.28 7.59
C TRP A 208 -19.22 -5.66 6.42
N ALA A 209 -19.50 -5.17 5.21
CA ALA A 209 -18.71 -5.46 4.02
C ALA A 209 -17.35 -4.74 4.02
N LYS A 210 -17.16 -3.70 4.85
CA LYS A 210 -15.87 -3.01 5.02
C LYS A 210 -14.80 -3.89 5.65
N ILE A 211 -15.19 -5.00 6.27
CA ILE A 211 -14.24 -5.93 6.90
C ILE A 211 -13.69 -6.91 5.85
N LEU A 212 -14.45 -7.23 4.79
CA LEU A 212 -14.06 -8.23 3.79
C LEU A 212 -12.72 -7.94 3.11
N PRO A 213 -12.38 -6.68 2.73
CA PRO A 213 -11.08 -6.39 2.12
C PRO A 213 -9.89 -6.73 3.02
N PHE A 214 -10.07 -6.80 4.35
CA PHE A 214 -9.01 -7.15 5.29
C PHE A 214 -8.66 -8.64 5.29
N LEU A 215 -9.43 -9.49 4.60
CA LEU A 215 -9.03 -10.87 4.32
C LEU A 215 -7.75 -10.93 3.47
N TYR A 216 -7.52 -9.95 2.60
CA TYR A 216 -6.32 -9.87 1.76
C TYR A 216 -5.02 -9.63 2.55
N PRO A 217 -4.90 -8.60 3.42
CA PRO A 217 -3.73 -8.44 4.27
C PRO A 217 -3.59 -9.59 5.28
N LEU A 218 -4.69 -10.16 5.80
CA LEU A 218 -4.62 -11.34 6.67
C LEU A 218 -3.98 -12.53 5.94
N ALA A 219 -4.47 -12.86 4.74
CA ALA A 219 -3.90 -13.92 3.92
C ALA A 219 -2.44 -13.63 3.56
N THR A 220 -2.12 -12.38 3.24
CA THR A 220 -0.75 -11.95 2.94
C THR A 220 0.19 -12.18 4.13
N VAL A 221 -0.22 -11.81 5.35
CA VAL A 221 0.58 -12.04 6.56
C VAL A 221 0.77 -13.54 6.79
N LEU A 222 -0.28 -14.36 6.69
CA LEU A 222 -0.14 -15.82 6.82
C LEU A 222 0.83 -16.40 5.77
N VAL A 223 0.75 -15.91 4.54
CA VAL A 223 1.62 -16.35 3.45
C VAL A 223 3.08 -16.01 3.71
N ILE A 224 3.41 -14.77 4.09
CA ILE A 224 4.80 -14.37 4.29
C ILE A 224 5.46 -15.05 5.49
N LEU A 225 4.69 -15.31 6.55
CA LEU A 225 5.17 -16.04 7.73
C LEU A 225 5.33 -17.53 7.42
N GLY A 226 4.31 -18.16 6.81
CA GLY A 226 4.35 -19.58 6.48
C GLY A 226 5.39 -19.94 5.40
N THR A 227 5.74 -19.00 4.52
CA THR A 227 6.85 -19.18 3.56
C THR A 227 8.21 -18.74 4.13
N ALA A 228 8.26 -18.37 5.41
CA ALA A 228 9.46 -17.92 6.12
C ALA A 228 10.18 -16.74 5.42
N ASN A 229 9.43 -15.89 4.72
CA ASN A 229 9.97 -14.73 4.02
C ASN A 229 10.04 -13.49 4.93
N HIS A 230 9.27 -13.45 6.00
CA HIS A 230 9.18 -12.33 6.93
C HIS A 230 8.97 -12.81 8.36
N TYR A 231 9.42 -11.99 9.32
CA TYR A 231 9.05 -12.12 10.72
C TYR A 231 7.66 -11.51 10.98
N PHE A 232 7.00 -11.87 12.08
CA PHE A 232 5.76 -11.20 12.48
C PHE A 232 5.97 -9.69 12.71
N LEU A 233 7.11 -9.30 13.29
CA LEU A 233 7.50 -7.91 13.48
C LEU A 233 7.74 -7.17 12.17
N ASP A 234 8.09 -7.85 11.07
CA ASP A 234 8.15 -7.22 9.75
C ASP A 234 6.75 -6.79 9.29
N ALA A 235 5.73 -7.61 9.56
CA ALA A 235 4.34 -7.31 9.25
C ALA A 235 3.85 -6.10 10.06
N VAL A 236 4.16 -6.07 11.37
CA VAL A 236 3.91 -4.91 12.23
C VAL A 236 4.63 -3.67 11.68
N GLY A 237 5.90 -3.80 11.31
CA GLY A 237 6.68 -2.73 10.69
C GLY A 237 6.04 -2.21 9.40
N GLY A 238 5.48 -3.09 8.57
CA GLY A 238 4.73 -2.74 7.36
C GLY A 238 3.47 -1.91 7.67
N ALA A 239 2.71 -2.31 8.69
CA ALA A 239 1.53 -1.57 9.14
C ALA A 239 1.89 -0.18 9.71
N VAL A 240 2.94 -0.10 10.54
CA VAL A 240 3.46 1.15 11.08
C VAL A 240 3.95 2.06 9.94
N THR A 241 4.67 1.50 8.97
CA THR A 241 5.16 2.25 7.80
C THR A 241 4.02 2.85 6.98
N LEU A 242 2.93 2.10 6.80
CA LEU A 242 1.70 2.62 6.17
C LEU A 242 1.07 3.75 7.00
N GLY A 243 1.02 3.61 8.32
CA GLY A 243 0.55 4.66 9.23
C GLY A 243 1.38 5.95 9.11
N CYS A 244 2.71 5.84 9.11
CA CYS A 244 3.61 6.96 8.86
C CYS A 244 3.40 7.57 7.46
N GLY A 245 3.23 6.72 6.44
CA GLY A 245 2.90 7.15 5.08
C GLY A 245 1.57 7.91 5.00
N TYR A 246 0.58 7.52 5.80
CA TYR A 246 -0.71 8.20 5.93
C TYR A 246 -0.55 9.60 6.51
N LEU A 247 0.24 9.73 7.59
CA LEU A 247 0.56 11.03 8.18
C LEU A 247 1.30 11.92 7.19
N ALA A 248 2.30 11.39 6.47
CA ALA A 248 3.03 12.13 5.44
C ALA A 248 2.10 12.58 4.29
N ALA A 249 1.25 11.69 3.77
CA ALA A 249 0.31 12.00 2.70
C ALA A 249 -0.71 13.07 3.11
N ARG A 250 -1.16 13.07 4.38
CA ARG A 250 -2.00 14.13 4.95
C ARG A 250 -1.24 15.43 5.18
N GLY A 251 -0.01 15.38 5.70
CA GLY A 251 0.83 16.57 5.93
C GLY A 251 1.11 17.34 4.64
N VAL A 252 1.36 16.64 3.52
CA VAL A 252 1.49 17.25 2.19
C VAL A 252 0.22 18.01 1.78
N ARG A 253 -0.98 17.52 2.15
CA ARG A 253 -2.25 18.22 1.93
C ARG A 253 -2.40 19.45 2.82
N LEU A 254 -1.68 19.59 3.93
CA LEU A 254 -1.75 20.80 4.77
C LEU A 254 -0.75 21.87 4.32
N VAL A 255 0.36 21.47 3.72
CA VAL A 255 1.42 22.38 3.25
C VAL A 255 1.09 22.96 1.86
N ILE A 256 0.63 22.13 0.91
CA ILE A 256 0.39 22.57 -0.48
C ILE A 256 -0.74 23.62 -0.60
N PRO A 257 -1.87 23.55 0.12
CA PRO A 257 -2.88 24.62 0.07
C PRO A 257 -2.38 25.95 0.60
N ARG A 258 -1.36 25.95 1.46
CA ARG A 258 -0.72 27.17 1.98
C ARG A 258 0.32 27.76 1.01
N LEU A 259 0.63 27.07 -0.08
CA LEU A 259 1.56 27.53 -1.12
C LEU A 259 0.85 28.13 -2.36
N GLY A 260 -0.46 28.37 -2.29
CA GLY A 260 -1.15 29.32 -3.19
C GLY A 260 -1.66 30.51 -2.38
N PRO A 261 -1.36 31.77 -2.77
CA PRO A 261 -1.47 32.31 -4.14
C PRO A 261 -0.20 33.06 -4.63
N VAL A 262 0.84 32.36 -5.06
CA VAL A 262 1.97 32.97 -5.82
C VAL A 262 1.97 32.54 -7.31
N ALA A 263 1.21 31.50 -7.67
CA ALA A 263 1.17 30.97 -9.04
C ALA A 263 0.18 31.66 -10.01
N ARG A 264 -0.45 32.77 -9.61
CA ARG A 264 -1.37 33.54 -10.50
C ARG A 264 -0.69 34.67 -11.30
N VAL A 265 0.64 34.78 -11.21
CA VAL A 265 1.40 35.86 -11.89
C VAL A 265 1.86 35.46 -13.31
N PHE A 266 1.72 34.20 -13.73
CA PHE A 266 2.21 33.74 -15.04
C PHE A 266 1.12 33.13 -15.96
N SER A 267 -0.16 33.48 -15.76
CA SER A 267 -1.25 33.04 -16.64
C SER A 267 -2.01 34.19 -17.31
N THR A 268 -1.39 35.36 -17.39
CA THR A 268 -1.80 36.43 -18.30
C THR A 268 -0.56 36.79 -19.09
N GLU A 269 -0.35 36.10 -20.22
CA GLU A 269 -0.19 36.64 -21.57
C GLU A 269 -0.49 35.52 -22.58
#